data_AF-A0A9D9HQV0-F1
#
_entry.id   AF-A0A9D9HQV0-F1
#
_cell.length_a   1.000
_cell.length_b   1.000
_cell.length_c   1.000
_cell.angle_alpha   90.00
_cell.angle_beta   90.00
_cell.angle_gamma   90.00
#
_symmetry.space_group_name_H-M   'P 1'
#
loop_
_entity.id
_entity.type
_entity.pdbx_description
1 polymer ?
#
loop_
_entity_poly.entity_id
_entity_poly.type
_entity_poly.pdbx_seq_one_letter_code
_entity_poly.pdbx_strand_id
1 'polypeptide(L)'
;MTEDSSKTNKENYGFYYSREKRLEKAPENVRQLYSGESAGKKGLLKVLVATKSSRFLFFAILILCASGLFLSVFSKSPGTFEMGGYKGKVSCFEFGNRVYLSVDLECENPDVKDEELLFTVNYLSASGEILFSEDFERFVYPDQAFEFKHRTGELGVIPEKLVIVFFMGGKMYKIKTAIIKNPD
;
A
#
# COMPACT_ATOMS: atom_id res chain seq x y z
N MET A 1 101.99 -26.06 20.44
CA MET A 1 101.45 -27.26 21.11
C MET A 1 100.00 -26.95 21.43
N THR A 2 99.07 -27.80 20.93
CA THR A 2 97.60 -27.90 21.19
C THR A 2 96.73 -26.66 20.85
N GLU A 3 95.59 -26.74 20.15
CA GLU A 3 94.71 -27.85 19.73
C GLU A 3 93.72 -27.42 18.61
N ASP A 4 93.15 -28.40 17.92
CA ASP A 4 92.38 -28.36 16.66
C ASP A 4 90.88 -28.74 16.87
N SER A 5 90.01 -28.27 15.95
CA SER A 5 88.72 -28.86 15.54
C SER A 5 87.53 -28.70 16.52
N SER A 6 86.24 -28.71 16.14
CA SER A 6 85.53 -28.98 14.89
C SER A 6 84.03 -28.60 14.99
N LYS A 7 83.48 -28.10 13.88
CA LYS A 7 82.15 -28.31 13.28
C LYS A 7 80.89 -28.45 14.17
N THR A 8 79.99 -27.46 14.07
CA THR A 8 78.55 -27.62 14.38
C THR A 8 77.75 -27.92 13.11
N ASN A 9 77.13 -29.09 13.09
CA ASN A 9 76.25 -29.63 12.06
C ASN A 9 74.92 -28.85 12.01
N LYS A 10 74.57 -28.25 10.85
CA LYS A 10 73.24 -27.68 10.58
C LYS A 10 72.42 -28.72 9.82
N GLU A 11 71.51 -29.39 10.53
CA GLU A 11 70.51 -30.26 9.92
C GLU A 11 69.55 -29.46 9.03
N ASN A 12 69.36 -29.93 7.81
CA ASN A 12 68.58 -29.29 6.76
C ASN A 12 67.17 -29.91 6.74
N TYR A 13 66.22 -29.28 7.42
CA TYR A 13 64.80 -29.68 7.38
C TYR A 13 64.17 -29.19 6.08
N GLY A 14 64.06 -30.10 5.09
CA GLY A 14 63.35 -29.84 3.84
C GLY A 14 61.83 -29.75 4.07
N PHE A 15 61.25 -28.56 3.95
CA PHE A 15 59.79 -28.40 3.93
C PHE A 15 59.22 -28.92 2.60
N TYR A 16 58.62 -30.12 2.60
CA TYR A 16 57.98 -30.73 1.42
C TYR A 16 56.54 -30.24 1.15
N TYR A 17 56.06 -29.24 1.90
CA TYR A 17 54.68 -28.75 1.76
C TYR A 17 54.61 -27.58 0.77
N SER A 18 54.04 -27.83 -0.42
CA SER A 18 53.67 -26.80 -1.40
C SER A 18 52.13 -26.69 -1.44
N ARG A 19 51.64 -25.48 -1.17
CA ARG A 19 50.21 -25.18 -1.15
C ARG A 19 49.59 -25.28 -2.54
N GLU A 20 50.35 -24.90 -3.57
CA GLU A 20 49.93 -24.92 -4.97
C GLU A 20 49.67 -26.35 -5.44
N LYS A 21 50.58 -27.29 -5.15
CA LYS A 21 50.44 -28.72 -5.51
C LYS A 21 49.22 -29.38 -4.89
N ARG A 22 48.78 -28.92 -3.73
CA ARG A 22 47.55 -29.39 -3.07
C ARG A 22 46.30 -28.83 -3.75
N LEU A 23 46.34 -27.56 -4.16
CA LEU A 23 45.22 -26.91 -4.85
C LEU A 23 45.01 -27.47 -6.26
N GLU A 24 46.07 -27.92 -6.95
CA GLU A 24 45.95 -28.59 -8.26
C GLU A 24 45.15 -29.90 -8.20
N LYS A 25 45.29 -30.65 -7.10
CA LYS A 25 44.57 -31.91 -6.85
C LYS A 25 43.23 -31.72 -6.13
N ALA A 26 42.88 -30.50 -5.78
CA ALA A 26 41.63 -30.22 -5.08
C ALA A 26 40.44 -30.30 -6.05
N PRO A 27 39.25 -30.70 -5.56
CA PRO A 27 38.03 -30.69 -6.37
C PRO A 27 37.68 -29.27 -6.84
N GLU A 28 36.94 -29.20 -7.95
CA GLU A 28 36.75 -27.98 -8.74
C GLU A 28 36.11 -26.84 -7.94
N ASN A 29 35.18 -27.15 -7.04
CA ASN A 29 34.57 -26.19 -6.11
C ASN A 29 35.60 -25.54 -5.16
N VAL A 30 36.61 -26.30 -4.71
CA VAL A 30 37.67 -25.80 -3.84
C VAL A 30 38.65 -24.95 -4.64
N ARG A 31 38.98 -25.35 -5.88
CA ARG A 31 39.82 -24.56 -6.78
C ARG A 31 39.20 -23.20 -7.09
N GLN A 32 37.91 -23.17 -7.42
CA GLN A 32 37.16 -21.93 -7.69
C GLN A 32 37.06 -21.00 -6.47
N LEU A 33 37.02 -21.56 -5.26
CA LEU A 33 37.01 -20.79 -4.02
C LEU A 33 38.34 -20.06 -3.78
N TYR A 34 39.45 -20.74 -4.04
CA TYR A 34 40.81 -20.21 -3.82
C TYR A 34 41.33 -19.36 -4.99
N SER A 35 40.85 -19.58 -6.22
CA SER A 35 41.19 -18.75 -7.39
C SER A 35 40.49 -17.39 -7.38
N GLY A 36 39.54 -17.16 -6.46
CA GLY A 36 38.71 -15.96 -6.43
C GLY A 36 37.64 -15.91 -7.53
N GLU A 37 37.55 -16.96 -8.34
CA GLU A 37 36.58 -17.09 -9.45
C GLU A 37 35.16 -17.37 -8.92
N SER A 38 35.04 -17.83 -7.67
CA SER A 38 33.77 -17.87 -6.93
C SER A 38 33.32 -16.48 -6.43
N ALA A 39 33.64 -15.41 -7.15
CA ALA A 39 33.07 -14.10 -6.89
C ALA A 39 31.55 -14.21 -7.04
N GLY A 40 30.84 -14.25 -5.91
CA GLY A 40 29.39 -14.40 -5.86
C GLY A 40 28.72 -13.47 -6.87
N LYS A 41 27.65 -13.95 -7.53
CA LYS A 41 26.98 -13.22 -8.60
C LYS A 41 26.69 -11.79 -8.14
N LYS A 42 27.39 -10.80 -8.70
CA LYS A 42 27.24 -9.40 -8.31
C LYS A 42 25.90 -8.86 -8.85
N GLY A 43 25.13 -8.21 -7.98
CA GLY A 43 23.87 -7.53 -8.30
C GLY A 43 22.64 -8.17 -7.63
N LEU A 44 21.84 -7.35 -6.95
CA LEU A 44 20.66 -7.76 -6.17
C LEU A 44 19.69 -8.64 -7.00
N LEU A 45 19.37 -8.23 -8.22
CA LEU A 45 18.47 -8.97 -9.11
C LEU A 45 19.09 -10.27 -9.63
N LYS A 46 20.41 -10.28 -9.87
CA LYS A 46 21.13 -11.45 -10.39
C LYS A 46 21.26 -12.55 -9.34
N VAL A 47 21.30 -12.17 -8.06
CA VAL A 47 21.25 -13.09 -6.90
C VAL A 47 19.83 -13.59 -6.67
N LEU A 48 18.82 -12.71 -6.68
CA LEU A 48 17.42 -13.11 -6.48
C LEU A 48 16.90 -14.04 -7.58
N VAL A 49 17.42 -13.96 -8.81
CA VAL A 49 17.01 -14.82 -9.93
C VAL A 49 18.05 -15.93 -10.20
N ALA A 50 18.99 -16.16 -9.28
CA ALA A 50 20.13 -17.05 -9.50
C ALA A 50 19.77 -18.55 -9.57
N THR A 51 18.76 -18.98 -8.82
CA THR A 51 18.37 -20.39 -8.66
C THR A 51 16.93 -20.61 -9.12
N LYS A 52 16.57 -21.81 -9.61
CA LYS A 52 15.20 -22.09 -10.10
C LYS A 52 14.13 -21.76 -9.05
N SER A 53 14.39 -22.07 -7.78
CA SER A 53 13.51 -21.75 -6.65
C SER A 53 13.41 -20.23 -6.41
N SER A 54 14.53 -19.51 -6.47
CA SER A 54 14.52 -18.05 -6.24
C SER A 54 13.83 -17.27 -7.36
N ARG A 55 13.88 -17.75 -8.62
CA ARG A 55 13.08 -17.19 -9.72
C ARG A 55 11.58 -17.32 -9.47
N PHE A 56 11.14 -18.49 -9.00
CA PHE A 56 9.73 -18.73 -8.68
C PHE A 56 9.24 -17.79 -7.58
N LEU A 57 10.02 -17.64 -6.50
CA LEU A 57 9.70 -16.71 -5.42
C LEU A 57 9.62 -15.26 -5.91
N PHE A 58 10.56 -14.84 -6.76
CA PHE A 58 10.57 -13.50 -7.35
C PHE A 58 9.32 -13.24 -8.21
N PHE A 59 8.90 -14.21 -9.03
CA PHE A 59 7.66 -14.09 -9.80
C PHE A 59 6.41 -14.09 -8.91
N ALA A 60 6.40 -14.88 -7.83
CA ALA A 60 5.29 -14.86 -6.86
C ALA A 60 5.14 -13.48 -6.21
N ILE A 61 6.25 -12.84 -5.82
CA ILE A 61 6.25 -11.47 -5.27
C ILE A 61 5.78 -10.47 -6.32
N LEU A 62 6.26 -10.58 -7.57
CA LEU A 62 5.81 -9.70 -8.65
C LEU A 62 4.32 -9.81 -8.91
N ILE A 63 3.77 -11.04 -8.95
CA ILE A 63 2.33 -11.27 -9.14
C ILE A 63 1.54 -10.71 -7.97
N LEU A 64 2.02 -10.88 -6.73
CA LEU A 64 1.38 -10.31 -5.56
C LEU A 64 1.34 -8.78 -5.63
N CYS A 65 2.47 -8.13 -5.91
CA CYS A 65 2.54 -6.68 -6.09
C CYS A 65 1.62 -6.20 -7.23
N ALA A 66 1.66 -6.88 -8.38
CA ALA A 66 0.81 -6.55 -9.52
C ALA A 66 -0.67 -6.71 -9.17
N SER A 67 -1.05 -7.76 -8.43
CA SER A 67 -2.43 -7.97 -7.98
C SER A 67 -2.90 -6.90 -6.99
N GLY A 68 -2.04 -6.44 -6.07
CA GLY A 68 -2.34 -5.34 -5.17
C GLY A 68 -2.56 -4.02 -5.89
N LEU A 69 -1.69 -3.70 -6.87
CA LEU A 69 -1.86 -2.52 -7.72
C LEU A 69 -3.12 -2.61 -8.58
N PHE A 70 -3.40 -3.78 -9.16
CA PHE A 70 -4.60 -4.03 -9.94
C PHE A 70 -5.86 -3.82 -9.10
N LEU A 71 -5.91 -4.41 -7.90
CA LEU A 71 -7.01 -4.20 -6.95
C LEU A 71 -7.13 -2.73 -6.55
N SER A 72 -6.02 -2.02 -6.33
CA SER A 72 -6.06 -0.59 -5.97
C SER A 72 -6.61 0.30 -7.09
N VAL A 73 -6.30 0.01 -8.35
CA VAL A 73 -6.79 0.77 -9.50
C VAL A 73 -8.25 0.47 -9.79
N PHE A 74 -8.65 -0.80 -9.65
CA PHE A 74 -10.03 -1.23 -9.94
C PHE A 74 -10.99 -1.02 -8.76
N SER A 75 -10.49 -0.97 -7.52
CA SER A 75 -11.29 -0.64 -6.35
C SER A 75 -11.53 0.86 -6.31
N LYS A 76 -12.65 1.32 -6.89
CA LYS A 76 -13.15 2.66 -6.61
C LYS A 76 -13.33 2.78 -5.09
N SER A 77 -12.59 3.71 -4.47
CA SER A 77 -12.71 3.98 -3.05
C SER A 77 -14.19 4.21 -2.71
N PRO A 78 -14.79 3.39 -1.83
CA PRO A 78 -16.18 3.57 -1.46
C PRO A 78 -16.36 4.97 -0.88
N GLY A 79 -17.38 5.68 -1.33
CA GLY A 79 -17.65 7.05 -0.88
C GLY A 79 -17.09 8.17 -1.76
N THR A 80 -16.14 7.95 -2.68
CA THR A 80 -15.65 9.06 -3.53
C THR A 80 -16.59 9.36 -4.72
N PHE A 81 -16.63 10.63 -5.11
CA PHE A 81 -17.41 11.13 -6.22
C PHE A 81 -16.86 12.41 -6.85
N GLU A 82 -17.40 12.79 -8.00
CA GLU A 82 -17.12 14.04 -8.68
C GLU A 82 -18.47 14.68 -9.03
N MET A 83 -18.58 16.00 -8.86
CA MET A 83 -19.81 16.78 -9.06
C MET A 83 -19.41 18.24 -9.35
N GLY A 84 -19.88 18.81 -10.46
CA GLY A 84 -19.72 20.25 -10.72
C GLY A 84 -18.26 20.77 -10.69
N GLY A 85 -17.27 19.91 -10.96
CA GLY A 85 -15.83 20.27 -10.83
C GLY A 85 -15.24 20.05 -9.43
N TYR A 86 -16.05 19.67 -8.45
CA TYR A 86 -15.61 19.25 -7.12
C TYR A 86 -15.36 17.74 -7.08
N LYS A 87 -14.27 17.34 -6.42
CA LYS A 87 -14.04 15.97 -5.96
C LYS A 87 -14.56 15.85 -4.54
N GLY A 88 -15.37 14.83 -4.31
CA GLY A 88 -16.07 14.63 -3.05
C GLY A 88 -15.81 13.27 -2.44
N LYS A 89 -15.93 13.19 -1.12
CA LYS A 89 -15.87 11.97 -0.35
C LYS A 89 -16.98 11.96 0.69
N VAL A 90 -17.80 10.92 0.65
CA VAL A 90 -18.78 10.63 1.70
C VAL A 90 -18.24 9.52 2.58
N SER A 91 -18.29 9.72 3.89
CA SER A 91 -18.08 8.64 4.86
C SER A 91 -19.18 8.64 5.89
N CYS A 92 -19.54 7.45 6.38
CA CYS A 92 -20.52 7.29 7.43
C CYS A 92 -20.16 6.13 8.35
N PHE A 93 -20.51 6.26 9.62
CA PHE A 93 -20.37 5.17 10.59
C PHE A 93 -21.46 5.28 11.66
N GLU A 94 -21.79 4.16 12.27
CA GLU A 94 -22.67 4.10 13.42
C GLU A 94 -21.85 4.25 14.70
N PHE A 95 -22.33 4.98 15.70
CA PHE A 95 -21.76 4.90 17.04
C PHE A 95 -22.81 5.26 18.09
N GLY A 96 -22.98 4.40 19.10
CA GLY A 96 -23.89 4.67 20.21
C GLY A 96 -25.34 4.93 19.78
N ASN A 97 -25.87 4.09 18.87
CA ASN A 97 -27.23 4.19 18.33
C ASN A 97 -27.51 5.51 17.59
N ARG A 98 -26.46 6.06 16.97
CA ARG A 98 -26.48 7.29 16.16
C ARG A 98 -25.66 7.06 14.91
N VAL A 99 -26.02 7.76 13.85
CA VAL A 99 -25.28 7.74 12.59
C VAL A 99 -24.52 9.04 12.45
N TYR A 100 -23.24 8.92 12.12
CA TYR A 100 -22.35 10.02 11.82
C TYR A 100 -22.09 10.04 10.32
N LEU A 101 -22.27 11.20 9.72
CA LEU A 101 -22.06 11.46 8.31
C LEU A 101 -21.00 12.55 8.15
N SER A 102 -19.99 12.28 7.32
CA SER A 102 -19.04 13.28 6.84
C SER A 102 -19.14 13.40 5.32
N VAL A 103 -19.22 14.63 4.84
CA VAL A 103 -19.11 14.97 3.43
C VAL A 103 -17.98 15.96 3.27
N ASP A 104 -16.94 15.53 2.56
CA ASP A 104 -15.77 16.33 2.25
C ASP A 104 -15.82 16.68 0.77
N LEU A 105 -15.58 17.94 0.41
CA LEU A 105 -15.52 18.43 -0.96
C LEU A 105 -14.28 19.29 -1.15
N GLU A 106 -13.60 19.06 -2.25
CA GLU A 106 -12.43 19.82 -2.69
C GLU A 106 -12.58 20.18 -4.16
N CYS A 107 -12.29 21.43 -4.51
CA CYS A 107 -12.20 21.84 -5.90
C CYS A 107 -10.73 22.00 -6.29
N GLU A 108 -10.32 21.37 -7.39
CA GLU A 108 -8.97 21.55 -7.93
C GLU A 108 -8.91 22.71 -8.94
N ASN A 109 -10.07 23.19 -9.42
CA ASN A 109 -10.14 24.21 -10.46
C ASN A 109 -10.70 25.54 -9.89
N PRO A 110 -9.88 26.60 -9.79
CA PRO A 110 -10.31 27.89 -9.27
C PRO A 110 -11.28 28.65 -10.20
N ASP A 111 -11.46 28.21 -11.45
CA ASP A 111 -12.40 28.82 -12.40
C ASP A 111 -13.86 28.37 -12.17
N VAL A 112 -14.08 27.38 -11.30
CA VAL A 112 -15.43 26.95 -10.90
C VAL A 112 -16.06 28.07 -10.08
N LYS A 113 -17.36 28.31 -10.26
CA LYS A 113 -18.06 29.37 -9.52
C LYS A 113 -18.50 28.88 -8.14
N ASP A 114 -18.71 29.82 -7.25
CA ASP A 114 -19.45 29.60 -6.01
C ASP A 114 -20.83 29.06 -6.36
N GLU A 115 -21.18 27.92 -5.77
CA GLU A 115 -22.48 27.29 -6.01
C GLU A 115 -23.13 26.90 -4.68
N GLU A 116 -24.45 26.97 -4.67
CA GLU A 116 -25.26 26.41 -3.59
C GLU A 116 -25.31 24.89 -3.76
N LEU A 117 -24.95 24.21 -2.68
CA LEU A 117 -25.01 22.77 -2.53
C LEU A 117 -26.22 22.39 -1.68
N LEU A 118 -27.17 21.74 -2.33
CA LEU A 118 -28.31 21.10 -1.70
C LEU A 118 -28.09 19.60 -1.68
N PHE A 119 -28.30 18.94 -0.56
CA PHE A 119 -28.26 17.48 -0.52
C PHE A 119 -29.27 16.88 0.43
N THR A 120 -29.89 15.79 -0.02
CA THR A 120 -30.84 15.00 0.74
C THR A 120 -30.17 13.71 1.17
N VAL A 121 -30.23 13.42 2.46
CA VAL A 121 -29.76 12.17 3.06
C VAL A 121 -30.99 11.31 3.38
N ASN A 122 -31.14 10.21 2.66
CA ASN A 122 -32.17 9.21 2.93
C ASN A 122 -31.58 8.08 3.75
N TYR A 123 -32.22 7.77 4.87
CA TYR A 123 -31.84 6.71 5.78
C TYR A 123 -32.74 5.50 5.51
N LEU A 124 -32.16 4.39 5.08
CA LEU A 124 -32.89 3.24 4.59
C LEU A 124 -32.74 2.04 5.52
N SER A 125 -33.80 1.25 5.62
CA SER A 125 -33.80 -0.07 6.24
C SER A 125 -33.09 -1.11 5.37
N ALA A 126 -32.91 -2.32 5.92
CA ALA A 126 -32.39 -3.47 5.18
C ALA A 126 -33.14 -3.75 3.86
N SER A 127 -34.48 -3.62 3.90
CA SER A 127 -35.40 -3.87 2.78
C SER A 127 -35.37 -2.75 1.74
N GLY A 128 -34.71 -1.62 2.03
CA GLY A 128 -34.65 -0.46 1.16
C GLY A 128 -35.79 0.54 1.34
N GLU A 129 -36.60 0.36 2.38
CA GLU A 129 -37.61 1.35 2.77
C GLU A 129 -36.92 2.58 3.38
N ILE A 130 -37.38 3.77 3.02
CA ILE A 130 -36.91 5.02 3.62
C ILE A 130 -37.51 5.13 5.01
N LEU A 131 -36.65 5.07 6.03
CA LEU A 131 -37.03 5.29 7.43
C LEU A 131 -37.27 6.78 7.70
N PHE A 132 -36.35 7.62 7.23
CA PHE A 132 -36.45 9.07 7.30
C PHE A 132 -35.50 9.73 6.31
N SER A 133 -35.70 11.02 6.06
CA SER A 133 -34.89 11.83 5.16
C SER A 133 -34.59 13.20 5.80
N GLU A 134 -33.40 13.71 5.54
CA GLU A 134 -32.96 15.03 5.99
C GLU A 134 -32.39 15.82 4.81
N ASP A 135 -32.78 17.08 4.70
CA ASP A 135 -32.30 18.00 3.67
C ASP A 135 -31.31 19.00 4.27
N PHE A 136 -30.24 19.26 3.52
CA PHE A 136 -29.19 20.17 3.90
C PHE A 136 -28.89 21.16 2.78
N GLU A 137 -28.76 22.42 3.14
CA GLU A 137 -28.40 23.52 2.26
C GLU A 137 -27.10 24.16 2.75
N ARG A 138 -26.10 24.23 1.89
CA ARG A 138 -24.78 24.78 2.17
C ARG A 138 -24.25 25.54 0.96
N PHE A 139 -23.39 26.51 1.19
CA PHE A 139 -22.62 27.14 0.13
C PHE A 139 -21.23 26.52 0.06
N VAL A 140 -20.76 26.23 -1.14
CA VAL A 140 -19.40 25.74 -1.38
C VAL A 140 -18.64 26.76 -2.21
N TYR A 141 -17.36 26.93 -1.86
CA TYR A 141 -16.45 27.84 -2.52
C TYR A 141 -15.30 27.04 -3.13
N PRO A 142 -14.88 27.36 -4.37
CA PRO A 142 -13.86 26.61 -5.09
C PRO A 142 -12.46 26.75 -4.45
N ASP A 143 -12.20 27.84 -3.73
CA ASP A 143 -10.91 28.14 -3.11
C ASP A 143 -10.78 27.56 -1.68
N GLN A 144 -11.81 26.87 -1.18
CA GLN A 144 -11.85 26.34 0.18
C GLN A 144 -12.21 24.86 0.22
N ALA A 145 -11.52 24.10 1.07
CA ALA A 145 -11.96 22.75 1.41
C ALA A 145 -13.25 22.84 2.23
N PHE A 146 -14.29 22.14 1.79
CA PHE A 146 -15.56 22.07 2.49
C PHE A 146 -15.64 20.75 3.26
N GLU A 147 -15.89 20.85 4.57
CA GLU A 147 -16.13 19.71 5.44
C GLU A 147 -17.48 19.87 6.12
N PHE A 148 -18.37 18.91 5.92
CA PHE A 148 -19.66 18.84 6.58
C PHE A 148 -19.75 17.59 7.45
N LYS A 149 -20.03 17.81 8.74
CA LYS A 149 -20.27 16.74 9.72
C LYS A 149 -21.68 16.85 10.25
N HIS A 150 -22.39 15.73 10.21
CA HIS A 150 -23.73 15.60 10.75
C HIS A 150 -23.83 14.37 11.63
N ARG A 151 -24.64 14.49 12.68
CA ARG A 151 -24.94 13.42 13.63
C ARG A 151 -26.43 13.38 13.85
N THR A 152 -27.02 12.20 13.67
CA THR A 152 -28.44 11.99 13.97
C THR A 152 -28.73 12.11 15.46
N GLY A 153 -30.02 12.31 15.78
CA GLY A 153 -30.52 12.04 17.13
C GLY A 153 -30.37 10.56 17.52
N GLU A 154 -30.77 10.21 18.74
CA GLU A 154 -30.95 8.80 19.09
C GLU A 154 -32.05 8.20 18.24
N LEU A 155 -31.70 7.15 17.51
CA LEU A 155 -32.62 6.50 16.59
C LEU A 155 -33.30 5.33 17.29
N GLY A 156 -34.62 5.22 17.15
CA GLY A 156 -35.34 4.01 17.59
C GLY A 156 -35.05 2.79 16.70
N VAL A 157 -34.64 3.04 15.45
CA VAL A 157 -34.27 2.03 14.46
C VAL A 157 -33.01 2.52 13.76
N ILE A 158 -31.96 1.70 13.78
CA ILE A 158 -30.70 2.02 13.12
C ILE A 158 -30.85 1.72 11.61
N PRO A 159 -30.62 2.71 10.73
CA PRO A 159 -30.61 2.48 9.30
C PRO A 159 -29.37 1.65 8.92
N GLU A 160 -29.51 0.79 7.92
CA GLU A 160 -28.38 -0.01 7.43
C GLU A 160 -27.68 0.64 6.24
N LYS A 161 -28.41 1.51 5.53
CA LYS A 161 -27.96 2.15 4.30
C LYS A 161 -28.31 3.62 4.31
N LEU A 162 -27.43 4.42 3.73
CA LEU A 162 -27.67 5.83 3.44
C LEU A 162 -27.66 6.01 1.94
N VAL A 163 -28.60 6.80 1.43
CA VAL A 163 -28.61 7.26 0.04
C VAL A 163 -28.59 8.77 0.04
N ILE A 164 -27.48 9.34 -0.40
CA ILE A 164 -27.30 10.78 -0.49
C ILE A 164 -27.49 11.23 -1.93
N VAL A 165 -28.36 12.22 -2.13
CA VAL A 165 -28.62 12.84 -3.42
C VAL A 165 -28.12 14.26 -3.38
N PHE A 166 -27.18 14.60 -4.27
CA PHE A 166 -26.61 15.95 -4.36
C PHE A 166 -27.20 16.74 -5.52
N PHE A 167 -27.51 18.00 -5.26
CA PHE A 167 -27.96 19.02 -6.19
C PHE A 167 -27.05 20.24 -6.10
N MET A 168 -26.63 20.76 -7.25
CA MET A 168 -25.81 21.98 -7.33
C MET A 168 -26.28 22.81 -8.52
N GLY A 169 -26.46 24.12 -8.36
CA GLY A 169 -26.96 25.00 -9.43
C GLY A 169 -28.26 24.50 -10.09
N GLY A 170 -29.15 23.85 -9.32
CA GLY A 170 -30.42 23.27 -9.80
C GLY A 170 -30.31 21.96 -10.60
N LYS A 171 -29.12 21.35 -10.72
CA LYS A 171 -28.91 20.06 -11.38
C LYS A 171 -28.67 18.96 -10.36
N MET A 172 -29.30 17.79 -10.56
CA MET A 172 -29.00 16.58 -9.80
C MET A 172 -27.69 15.97 -10.34
N TYR A 173 -26.70 15.77 -9.48
CA TYR A 173 -25.40 15.24 -9.91
C TYR A 173 -25.17 13.79 -9.55
N LYS A 174 -25.61 13.34 -8.36
CA LYS A 174 -25.24 11.99 -7.92
C LYS A 174 -26.08 11.43 -6.81
N ILE A 175 -26.28 10.11 -6.90
CA ILE A 175 -26.79 9.24 -5.85
C ILE A 175 -25.61 8.45 -5.31
N LYS A 176 -25.28 8.60 -4.03
CA LYS A 176 -24.26 7.78 -3.38
C LYS A 176 -24.87 6.96 -2.26
N THR A 177 -24.69 5.64 -2.37
CA THR A 177 -25.05 4.71 -1.30
C THR A 177 -23.84 4.52 -0.39
N ALA A 178 -24.01 4.79 0.89
CA ALA A 178 -23.02 4.48 1.91
C ALA A 178 -23.61 3.39 2.83
N ILE A 179 -22.87 2.30 3.00
CA ILE A 179 -23.24 1.24 3.94
C ILE A 179 -22.70 1.69 5.29
N ILE A 180 -23.58 1.74 6.29
CA ILE A 180 -23.18 2.14 7.63
C ILE A 180 -22.33 1.01 8.21
N LYS A 181 -21.07 1.33 8.49
CA LYS A 181 -20.14 0.40 9.15
C LYS A 181 -20.23 0.60 10.65
N ASN A 182 -20.26 -0.51 11.37
CA ASN A 182 -20.07 -0.52 12.81
C ASN A 182 -18.56 -0.38 13.09
N PRO A 183 -18.10 0.63 13.85
CA PRO A 183 -16.74 0.69 14.35
C PRO A 183 -16.62 -0.32 15.49
N ASP A 184 -16.05 -1.49 15.17
CA ASP A 184 -15.62 -2.47 16.17
C ASP A 184 -14.62 -1.87 17.18
#